data_AF-A0A9D8QXR7-F1
#
_entry.id   AF-A0A9D8QXR7-F1
#
_cell.length_a   1.000
_cell.length_b   1.000
_cell.length_c   1.000
_cell.angle_alpha   90.00
_cell.angle_beta   90.00
_cell.angle_gamma   90.00
#
_symmetry.space_group_name_H-M   'P 1'
#
loop_
_entity.id
_entity.type
_entity.pdbx_description
1 polymer ?
#
loop_
_entity_poly.entity_id
_entity_poly.type
_entity_poly.pdbx_seq_one_letter_code
_entity_poly.pdbx_strand_id
1 'polypeptide(L)'
;ESREYRGNGVWDMYVLYSDYSPRMYGSKLYYGANAPKTKLVMYPFPDGSRRLTYRDRRYVLDGFAYPAEFYSPDYSKQVPSEDRDKKDYRRTLYWNPNLKLNEEGEAEVKFYNNSRTSTLSVDAQGQSSDGTLLWNK
;
A
#
# COMPACT_ATOMS: atom_id res chain seq x y z
N GLU A 1 -23.58 10.48 -35.80
CA GLU A 1 -24.32 9.23 -35.48
C GLU A 1 -23.91 8.73 -34.11
N SER A 2 -24.78 8.87 -33.10
CA SER A 2 -24.51 8.32 -31.77
C SER A 2 -24.95 6.86 -31.75
N ARG A 3 -24.02 5.92 -31.82
CA ARG A 3 -24.31 4.52 -31.51
C ARG A 3 -24.64 4.43 -30.03
N GLU A 4 -25.92 4.24 -29.73
CA GLU A 4 -26.39 4.00 -28.36
C GLU A 4 -25.82 2.66 -27.88
N TYR A 5 -24.85 2.73 -26.97
CA TYR A 5 -24.22 1.52 -26.44
C TYR A 5 -25.20 0.79 -25.51
N ARG A 6 -25.73 -0.34 -25.98
CA ARG A 6 -26.65 -1.22 -25.24
C ARG A 6 -25.90 -2.20 -24.33
N GLY A 7 -25.04 -1.69 -23.46
CA GLY A 7 -24.31 -2.51 -22.50
C GLY A 7 -25.14 -2.89 -21.27
N ASN A 8 -24.64 -3.83 -20.47
CA ASN A 8 -25.29 -4.38 -19.27
C ASN A 8 -25.37 -3.39 -18.07
N GLY A 9 -25.34 -2.07 -18.33
CA GLY A 9 -25.40 -1.03 -17.31
C GLY A 9 -24.12 -0.77 -16.53
N VAL A 10 -22.98 -1.38 -16.89
CA VAL A 10 -21.70 -1.19 -16.19
C VAL A 10 -20.71 -0.43 -17.07
N TRP A 11 -20.15 0.64 -16.50
CA TRP A 11 -19.28 1.61 -17.17
C TRP A 11 -18.03 1.85 -16.34
N ASP A 12 -16.92 2.18 -17.00
CA ASP A 12 -15.62 2.42 -16.35
C ASP A 12 -15.62 3.78 -15.65
N MET A 13 -16.12 4.80 -16.36
CA MET A 13 -16.15 6.17 -15.86
C MET A 13 -17.48 6.87 -16.22
N TYR A 14 -18.01 7.61 -15.25
CA TYR A 14 -19.19 8.46 -15.40
C TYR A 14 -18.71 9.92 -15.26
N VAL A 15 -18.92 10.73 -16.29
CA VAL A 15 -18.56 12.15 -16.28
C VAL A 15 -19.83 12.98 -16.38
N LEU A 16 -20.06 13.81 -15.37
CA LEU A 16 -21.17 14.76 -15.31
C LEU A 16 -20.68 16.13 -15.78
N TYR A 17 -21.23 16.61 -16.89
CA TYR A 17 -21.06 17.98 -17.34
C TYR A 17 -22.28 18.79 -16.95
N SER A 18 -22.06 19.95 -16.36
CA SER A 18 -23.10 20.93 -16.09
C SER A 18 -22.56 22.33 -16.35
N ASP A 19 -23.40 23.19 -16.92
CA ASP A 19 -23.17 24.65 -16.95
C ASP A 19 -23.58 25.34 -15.63
N TYR A 20 -23.95 24.56 -14.60
CA TYR A 20 -24.22 25.05 -13.27
C TYR A 20 -22.94 25.55 -12.60
N SER A 21 -22.94 26.83 -12.23
CA SER A 21 -21.87 27.44 -11.44
C SER A 21 -22.29 27.53 -9.96
N PRO A 22 -21.62 26.81 -9.03
CA PRO A 22 -21.96 26.85 -7.61
C PRO A 22 -21.91 28.25 -7.00
N ARG A 23 -21.09 29.15 -7.57
CA ARG A 23 -20.96 30.55 -7.12
C ARG A 23 -22.17 31.43 -7.50
N MET A 24 -23.06 30.93 -8.35
CA MET A 24 -24.28 31.60 -8.80
C MET A 24 -25.55 30.91 -8.27
N TYR A 25 -25.44 30.18 -7.16
CA TYR A 25 -26.58 29.54 -6.52
C TYR A 25 -27.67 30.56 -6.17
N GLY A 26 -28.93 30.28 -6.54
CA GLY A 26 -30.07 31.18 -6.37
C GLY A 26 -30.20 32.31 -7.42
N SER A 27 -29.29 32.38 -8.40
CA SER A 27 -29.34 33.36 -9.48
C SER A 27 -30.60 33.24 -10.32
N LYS A 28 -31.14 34.39 -10.76
CA LYS A 28 -32.31 34.43 -11.64
C LYS A 28 -32.10 33.77 -13.00
N LEU A 29 -30.84 33.63 -13.40
CA LEU A 29 -30.44 32.94 -14.62
C LEU A 29 -30.87 31.47 -14.65
N TYR A 30 -31.05 30.84 -13.48
CA TYR A 30 -31.41 29.42 -13.37
C TYR A 30 -32.88 29.17 -13.02
N TYR A 31 -33.76 30.19 -13.04
CA TYR A 31 -35.20 30.00 -12.80
C TYR A 31 -35.97 29.58 -14.07
N GLY A 32 -37.07 28.85 -13.88
CA GLY A 32 -38.01 28.49 -14.94
C GLY A 32 -37.37 27.58 -16.00
N ALA A 33 -37.55 27.94 -17.28
CA ALA A 33 -37.05 27.16 -18.40
C ALA A 33 -35.52 27.22 -18.62
N ASN A 34 -34.79 28.06 -17.87
CA ASN A 34 -33.33 28.19 -17.95
C ASN A 34 -32.61 27.32 -16.90
N ALA A 35 -33.17 26.16 -16.57
CA ALA A 35 -32.48 25.21 -15.70
C ALA A 35 -31.11 24.83 -16.30
N PRO A 36 -30.07 24.64 -15.47
CA PRO A 36 -28.75 24.27 -15.95
C PRO A 36 -28.81 22.97 -16.76
N LYS A 37 -28.18 22.97 -17.92
CA LYS A 37 -28.12 21.80 -18.79
C LYS A 37 -27.09 20.84 -18.21
N THR A 38 -27.55 19.65 -17.86
CA THR A 38 -26.71 18.55 -17.39
C THR A 38 -26.60 17.49 -18.48
N LYS A 39 -25.38 16.98 -18.69
CA LYS A 39 -25.10 15.85 -19.56
C LYS A 39 -24.28 14.82 -18.79
N LEU A 40 -24.83 13.62 -18.66
CA LEU A 40 -24.08 12.48 -18.17
C LEU A 40 -23.46 11.75 -19.38
N VAL A 41 -22.14 11.59 -19.36
CA VAL A 41 -21.39 10.81 -20.35
C VAL A 41 -20.81 9.60 -19.66
N MET A 42 -20.96 8.44 -20.28
CA MET A 42 -20.55 7.15 -19.73
C MET A 42 -19.51 6.55 -20.67
N TYR A 43 -18.34 6.20 -20.13
CA TYR A 43 -17.24 5.63 -20.90
C TYR A 43 -17.17 4.11 -20.67
N PRO A 44 -17.12 3.30 -21.74
CA PRO A 44 -16.85 1.87 -21.61
C PRO A 44 -15.39 1.64 -21.22
N PHE A 45 -15.07 0.43 -20.72
CA PHE A 45 -13.68 0.05 -20.45
C PHE A 45 -12.83 0.11 -21.74
N PRO A 46 -11.58 0.63 -21.68
CA PRO A 46 -10.74 0.80 -22.88
C PRO A 46 -10.46 -0.49 -23.65
N ASP A 47 -10.42 -1.62 -22.96
CA ASP A 47 -10.19 -2.96 -23.51
C ASP A 47 -11.48 -3.65 -24.01
N GLY A 48 -12.63 -2.97 -23.92
CA GLY A 48 -13.94 -3.53 -24.25
C GLY A 48 -14.42 -4.59 -23.27
N SER A 49 -13.72 -4.79 -22.14
CA SER A 49 -14.12 -5.75 -21.12
C SER A 49 -15.45 -5.36 -20.48
N ARG A 50 -16.16 -6.38 -20.00
CA ARG A 50 -17.40 -6.21 -19.23
C ARG A 50 -17.13 -6.62 -17.81
N ARG A 51 -17.36 -5.74 -16.85
CA ARG A 51 -17.34 -6.11 -15.43
C ARG A 51 -18.56 -6.99 -15.16
N LEU A 52 -18.32 -8.24 -14.75
CA LEU A 52 -19.37 -9.15 -14.30
C LEU A 52 -20.10 -8.50 -13.13
N THR A 53 -21.42 -8.33 -13.23
CA THR A 53 -22.28 -7.92 -12.12
C THR A 53 -22.45 -9.12 -11.20
N TYR A 54 -21.62 -9.20 -10.17
CA TYR A 54 -21.84 -10.19 -9.12
C TYR A 54 -22.97 -9.66 -8.22
N ARG A 55 -24.03 -10.45 -8.06
CA ARG A 55 -25.06 -10.19 -7.02
C ARG A 55 -24.47 -10.28 -5.62
N ASP A 56 -23.41 -11.07 -5.46
CA ASP A 56 -22.63 -11.22 -4.22
C ASP A 56 -21.24 -10.59 -4.32
N ARG A 57 -20.62 -10.33 -3.16
CA ARG A 57 -19.29 -9.70 -3.08
C ARG A 57 -18.24 -10.58 -3.76
N ARG A 58 -17.61 -10.07 -4.82
CA ARG A 58 -16.40 -10.66 -5.40
C ARG A 58 -15.21 -10.27 -4.52
N TYR A 59 -14.72 -11.22 -3.72
CA TYR A 59 -13.43 -11.09 -3.05
C TYR A 59 -12.34 -11.54 -4.01
N VAL A 60 -11.50 -10.61 -4.43
CA VAL A 60 -10.23 -10.93 -5.09
C VAL A 60 -9.19 -10.92 -3.98
N LEU A 61 -8.66 -12.09 -3.66
CA LEU A 61 -7.50 -12.21 -2.78
C LEU A 61 -6.28 -12.16 -3.68
N ASP A 62 -5.40 -11.19 -3.47
CA ASP A 62 -4.18 -10.97 -4.28
C ASP A 62 -3.13 -12.10 -4.13
N GLY A 63 -3.49 -13.19 -3.45
CA GLY A 63 -2.63 -14.34 -3.21
C GLY A 63 -1.67 -14.13 -2.05
N PHE A 64 -0.57 -14.88 -2.08
CA PHE A 64 0.50 -14.81 -1.09
C PHE A 64 1.52 -13.75 -1.51
N ALA A 65 1.69 -12.72 -0.70
CA ALA A 65 2.78 -11.77 -0.89
C ALA A 65 4.10 -12.41 -0.44
N TYR A 66 5.10 -12.43 -1.33
CA TYR A 66 6.44 -12.83 -0.92
C TYR A 66 6.94 -11.89 0.17
N PRO A 67 7.41 -12.40 1.32
CA PRO A 67 7.95 -11.55 2.37
C PRO A 67 9.17 -10.82 1.81
N ALA A 68 9.16 -9.48 1.88
CA ALA A 68 10.33 -8.70 1.56
C ALA A 68 11.44 -9.01 2.58
N GLU A 69 12.69 -9.02 2.10
CA GLU A 69 13.84 -9.09 3.00
C GLU A 69 13.83 -7.89 3.95
N PHE A 70 14.29 -8.13 5.19
CA PHE A 70 14.36 -7.07 6.18
C PHE A 70 15.37 -6.00 5.74
N TYR A 71 14.94 -4.74 5.76
CA TYR A 71 15.78 -3.62 5.38
C TYR A 71 16.94 -3.44 6.37
N SER A 72 18.17 -3.71 5.91
CA SER A 72 19.41 -3.59 6.68
C SER A 72 20.47 -2.78 5.90
N PRO A 73 20.51 -1.45 6.06
CA PRO A 73 21.46 -0.58 5.38
C PRO A 73 22.89 -0.75 5.88
N ASP A 74 23.85 -0.62 4.97
CA ASP A 74 25.29 -0.66 5.24
C ASP A 74 25.83 0.75 5.52
N TYR A 75 26.01 1.06 6.81
CA TYR A 75 26.51 2.37 7.25
C TYR A 75 28.03 2.53 7.12
N SER A 76 28.78 1.51 6.67
CA SER A 76 30.21 1.71 6.36
C SER A 76 30.42 2.65 5.18
N LYS A 77 29.45 2.72 4.26
CA LYS A 77 29.49 3.54 3.04
C LYS A 77 28.56 4.75 3.10
N GLN A 78 27.47 4.66 3.85
CA GLN A 78 26.50 5.73 4.03
C GLN A 78 26.38 6.08 5.51
N VAL A 79 27.25 6.96 6.01
CA VAL A 79 27.08 7.51 7.36
C VAL A 79 25.80 8.35 7.39
N PRO A 80 24.89 8.18 8.37
CA PRO A 80 23.72 9.03 8.47
C PRO A 80 24.20 10.48 8.62
N SER A 81 23.87 11.32 7.63
CA SER A 81 24.17 12.75 7.69
C SER A 81 23.44 13.40 8.88
N GLU A 82 23.94 14.52 9.40
CA GLU A 82 23.19 15.33 10.36
C GLU A 82 21.88 15.90 9.78
N ASP A 83 21.72 15.84 8.45
CA ASP A 83 20.48 16.15 7.74
C ASP A 83 19.30 15.39 8.35
N ARG A 84 18.27 16.12 8.79
CA ARG A 84 17.06 15.54 9.41
C ARG A 84 16.39 14.48 8.53
N ASP A 85 16.44 14.64 7.21
CA ASP A 85 15.80 13.73 6.25
C ASP A 85 16.59 12.43 5.99
N LYS A 86 17.83 12.32 6.50
CA LYS A 86 18.70 11.12 6.34
C LYS A 86 18.94 10.37 7.65
N LYS A 87 18.24 10.75 8.73
CA LYS A 87 18.38 10.10 10.03
C LYS A 87 17.64 8.77 10.06
N ASP A 88 18.30 7.74 10.58
CA ASP A 88 17.69 6.44 10.83
C ASP A 88 17.00 6.45 12.20
N TYR A 89 15.71 6.12 12.22
CA TYR A 89 14.90 5.98 13.44
C TYR A 89 14.24 4.61 13.54
N ARG A 90 14.73 3.60 12.81
CA ARG A 90 14.21 2.24 12.90
C ARG A 90 14.35 1.71 14.32
N ARG A 91 13.28 1.08 14.81
CA ARG A 91 13.24 0.43 16.12
C ARG A 91 13.94 -0.93 16.10
N THR A 92 13.67 -1.72 15.07
CA THR A 92 14.36 -2.98 14.80
C THR A 92 15.57 -2.68 13.95
N LEU A 93 16.77 -3.02 14.43
CA LEU A 93 18.03 -2.80 13.72
C LEU A 93 18.47 -4.02 12.92
N TYR A 94 18.07 -5.20 13.37
CA TYR A 94 18.37 -6.48 12.76
C TYR A 94 17.18 -7.43 12.92
N TRP A 95 16.88 -8.20 11.88
CA TRP A 95 15.88 -9.26 11.91
C TRP A 95 16.30 -10.39 10.97
N ASN A 96 16.42 -11.60 11.52
CA ASN A 96 16.67 -12.80 10.74
C ASN A 96 15.84 -13.96 11.32
N PRO A 97 14.76 -14.39 10.63
CA PRO A 97 13.89 -15.46 11.11
C PRO A 97 14.51 -16.86 10.95
N ASN A 98 15.63 -16.99 10.22
CA ASN A 98 16.31 -18.26 9.96
C ASN A 98 17.81 -18.13 10.26
N LEU A 99 18.12 -17.69 11.48
CA LEU A 99 19.49 -17.62 11.95
C LEU A 99 20.04 -19.04 12.14
N LYS A 100 21.08 -19.37 11.39
CA LYS A 100 21.76 -20.66 11.49
C LYS A 100 22.95 -20.55 12.41
N LEU A 101 23.09 -21.53 13.29
CA LEU A 101 24.23 -21.68 14.18
C LEU A 101 25.37 -22.39 13.41
N ASN A 102 26.61 -22.14 13.83
CA ASN A 102 27.78 -22.88 13.39
C ASN A 102 27.83 -24.30 14.02
N GLU A 103 28.88 -25.06 13.72
CA GLU A 103 29.06 -26.42 14.26
C GLU A 103 29.22 -26.42 15.79
N GLU A 104 29.71 -25.32 16.36
CA GLU A 104 29.83 -25.10 17.80
C GLU A 104 28.50 -24.66 18.47
N GLY A 105 27.42 -24.45 17.71
CA GLY A 105 26.12 -24.02 18.24
C GLY A 105 26.02 -22.51 18.54
N GLU A 106 26.91 -21.71 17.96
CA GLU A 106 26.99 -20.25 18.11
C GLU A 106 26.55 -19.53 16.83
N ALA A 107 26.10 -18.29 16.97
CA ALA A 107 25.88 -17.39 15.85
C ALA A 107 26.41 -16.00 16.16
N GLU A 108 27.25 -15.47 15.27
CA GLU A 108 27.74 -14.10 15.33
C GLU A 108 26.87 -13.21 14.43
N VAL A 109 26.29 -12.15 15.00
CA VAL A 109 25.50 -11.16 14.28
C VAL A 109 26.15 -9.80 14.37
N LYS A 110 26.40 -9.17 13.22
CA LYS A 110 26.90 -7.79 13.12
C LYS A 110 25.82 -6.91 12.54
N PHE A 111 25.52 -5.82 13.22
CA PHE A 111 24.57 -4.82 12.76
C PHE A 111 25.06 -3.43 13.17
N TYR A 112 24.52 -2.42 12.49
CA TYR A 112 24.80 -1.02 12.77
C TYR A 112 23.67 -0.42 13.62
N ASN A 113 24.03 0.53 14.48
CA ASN A 113 23.07 1.29 15.24
C ASN A 113 22.37 2.37 14.39
N ASN A 114 21.23 2.87 14.86
CA ASN A 114 20.51 3.98 14.21
C ASN A 114 21.04 5.35 14.69
N SER A 115 20.38 6.44 14.29
CA SER A 115 20.77 7.82 14.67
C SER A 115 20.37 8.23 16.10
N ARG A 116 19.98 7.28 16.97
CA ARG A 116 19.66 7.53 18.38
C ARG A 116 20.54 6.72 19.32
N THR A 117 21.11 7.40 20.31
CA THR A 117 21.78 6.74 21.44
C THR A 117 20.73 6.23 22.42
N SER A 118 20.62 4.90 22.57
CA SER A 118 19.73 4.25 23.53
C SER A 118 20.27 2.87 23.91
N THR A 119 19.64 2.21 24.88
CA THR A 119 19.95 0.84 25.26
C THR A 119 19.38 -0.13 24.24
N LEU A 120 20.21 -1.08 23.80
CA LEU A 120 19.78 -2.14 22.89
C LEU A 120 19.06 -3.24 23.67
N SER A 121 17.94 -3.70 23.13
CA SER A 121 17.25 -4.90 23.56
C SER A 121 17.41 -5.95 22.47
N VAL A 122 17.81 -7.16 22.87
CA VAL A 122 18.02 -8.29 21.98
C VAL A 122 17.12 -9.42 22.46
N ASP A 123 16.31 -9.96 21.55
CA ASP A 123 15.52 -11.16 21.77
C ASP A 123 15.91 -12.20 20.72
N ALA A 124 16.09 -13.43 21.17
CA ALA A 124 16.45 -14.56 20.35
C ALA A 124 15.63 -15.77 20.79
N GLN A 125 14.91 -16.32 19.83
CA GLN A 125 14.09 -17.50 20.00
C GLN A 125 14.44 -18.48 18.88
N GLY A 126 14.35 -19.76 19.18
CA GLY A 126 14.70 -20.83 18.26
C GLY A 126 13.86 -22.07 18.48
N GLN A 127 14.04 -23.02 17.59
CA GLN A 127 13.45 -24.34 17.69
C GLN A 127 14.54 -25.37 17.41
N SER A 128 14.68 -26.37 18.29
CA SER A 128 15.57 -27.50 18.07
C SER A 128 14.99 -28.48 17.04
N SER A 129 15.81 -29.43 16.59
CA SER A 129 15.43 -30.42 15.56
C SER A 129 14.26 -31.33 15.96
N ASP A 130 14.02 -31.51 17.26
CA ASP A 130 12.90 -32.27 17.82
C ASP A 130 11.63 -31.43 18.02
N GLY A 131 11.67 -30.14 17.69
CA GLY A 131 10.55 -29.22 17.82
C GLY A 131 10.47 -28.47 19.15
N THR A 132 11.40 -28.71 20.08
CA THR A 132 11.45 -28.00 21.37
C THR A 132 11.78 -26.52 21.14
N LEU A 133 11.03 -25.63 21.80
CA LEU A 133 11.24 -24.20 21.71
C LEU A 133 12.39 -23.77 22.63
N LEU A 134 13.31 -22.99 22.09
CA LEU A 134 14.43 -22.39 22.79
C LEU A 134 14.16 -20.89 22.89
N TRP A 135 14.21 -20.30 24.09
CA TRP A 135 14.02 -18.87 24.28
C TRP A 135 14.96 -18.33 25.36
N ASN A 136 15.32 -17.06 25.23
CA ASN A 136 16.05 -16.30 26.25
C ASN A 136 15.13 -16.03 27.46
N LYS A 137 15.66 -16.10 28.68
CA LYS A 137 14.92 -15.95 29.94
C LYS A 137 15.20 -14.62 30.62
#